data_AF-A0A6A7A684-F1
#
_entry.id   AF-A0A6A7A684-F1
#
_cell.length_a   1.000
_cell.length_b   1.000
_cell.length_c   1.000
_cell.angle_alpha   90.00
_cell.angle_beta   90.00
_cell.angle_gamma   90.00
#
_symmetry.space_group_name_H-M   'P 1'
#
loop_
_entity.id
_entity.type
_entity.pdbx_description
1 polymer ?
#
loop_
_entity_poly.entity_id
_entity_poly.type
_entity_poly.pdbx_seq_one_letter_code
_entity_poly.pdbx_strand_id
1 'polypeptide(L)'
;RWYEAAETLGWGVLVLIPSDTITPHWVEQTLRASEWNIWLQLVQRVNPAAVAASHDFDAWLGPLGIEHGSLEGASILTIEAGLPYRITEVPD
;
A
#
# COMPACT_ATOMS: atom_id res chain seq x y z
N ARG A 1 8.54 -11.66 -2.78
CA ARG A 1 7.38 -10.95 -3.35
C ARG A 1 6.88 -9.89 -2.40
N TRP A 2 6.30 -10.21 -1.24
CA TRP A 2 5.85 -9.18 -0.29
C TRP A 2 6.93 -8.19 0.16
N TYR A 3 8.13 -8.69 0.46
CA TYR A 3 9.28 -7.83 0.77
C TYR A 3 9.62 -6.88 -0.38
N GLU A 4 9.63 -7.39 -1.62
CA GLU A 4 9.90 -6.60 -2.83
C GLU A 4 8.78 -5.59 -3.14
N ALA A 5 7.51 -5.94 -2.89
CA ALA A 5 6.40 -5.00 -2.93
C ALA A 5 6.60 -3.87 -1.91
N ALA A 6 6.97 -4.19 -0.68
CA ALA A 6 7.20 -3.21 0.36
C ALA A 6 8.38 -2.28 0.02
N GLU A 7 9.50 -2.81 -0.48
CA GLU A 7 10.63 -2.01 -0.96
C GLU A 7 10.24 -1.10 -2.14
N THR A 8 9.36 -1.57 -3.03
CA THR A 8 9.00 -0.85 -4.26
C THR A 8 7.86 0.16 -4.07
N LEU A 9 6.92 -0.11 -3.17
CA LEU A 9 5.66 0.63 -3.01
C LEU A 9 5.50 1.26 -1.62
N GLY A 10 6.47 1.06 -0.72
CA GLY A 10 6.38 1.38 0.71
C GLY A 10 5.74 0.24 1.52
N TRP A 11 6.13 0.13 2.78
CA TRP A 11 5.64 -0.89 3.72
C TRP A 11 4.16 -0.71 4.05
N GLY A 12 3.69 0.54 4.10
CA GLY A 12 2.29 0.91 4.27
C GLY A 12 1.36 0.27 3.25
N VAL A 13 1.86 -0.07 2.05
CA VAL A 13 1.07 -0.69 0.98
C VAL A 13 0.44 -2.01 1.43
N LEU A 14 1.09 -2.74 2.34
CA LEU A 14 0.59 -4.02 2.84
C LEU A 14 -0.72 -3.85 3.64
N VAL A 15 -0.95 -2.66 4.19
CA VAL A 15 -2.17 -2.29 4.93
C VAL A 15 -3.22 -1.66 4.02
N LEU A 16 -2.77 -1.05 2.91
CA LEU A 16 -3.62 -0.37 1.94
C LEU A 16 -4.15 -1.30 0.83
N ILE A 17 -3.53 -2.48 0.64
CA ILE A 17 -3.98 -3.45 -0.36
C ILE A 17 -5.30 -4.10 0.11
N PRO A 18 -6.38 -3.98 -0.68
CA PRO A 18 -7.64 -4.64 -0.38
C PRO A 18 -7.47 -6.16 -0.52
N SER A 19 -7.46 -6.87 0.61
CA SER A 19 -7.15 -8.31 0.68
C SER A 19 -8.23 -9.22 0.12
N ASP A 20 -9.44 -8.69 -0.03
CA ASP A 20 -10.60 -9.30 -0.70
C ASP A 20 -10.42 -9.32 -2.23
N THR A 21 -9.77 -8.31 -2.79
CA THR A 21 -9.51 -8.20 -4.24
C THR A 21 -8.16 -8.80 -4.61
N ILE A 22 -7.12 -8.52 -3.82
CA ILE A 22 -5.74 -8.97 -4.06
C ILE A 22 -5.34 -9.90 -2.92
N THR A 23 -5.80 -11.15 -3.03
CA THR A 23 -5.55 -12.16 -2.01
C THR A 23 -4.06 -12.53 -1.95
N PRO A 24 -3.55 -12.97 -0.79
CA PRO A 24 -2.18 -13.48 -0.69
C PRO A 24 -1.87 -14.60 -1.68
N HIS A 25 -2.85 -15.49 -1.86
CA HIS A 25 -2.78 -16.59 -2.80
C HIS A 25 -2.63 -16.13 -4.26
N TRP A 26 -3.32 -15.06 -4.66
CA TRP A 26 -3.21 -14.52 -6.02
C TRP A 26 -1.79 -14.01 -6.31
N VAL A 27 -1.22 -13.26 -5.36
CA VAL A 27 0.15 -12.74 -5.45
C VAL A 27 1.18 -13.86 -5.46
N GLU A 28 0.97 -14.92 -4.69
CA GLU A 28 1.95 -16.01 -4.54
C GLU A 28 1.86 -17.08 -5.62
N GLN A 29 0.65 -17.41 -6.10
CA GLN A 29 0.43 -18.56 -6.98
C GLN A 29 -0.02 -18.18 -8.39
N THR A 30 -0.69 -17.04 -8.58
CA THR A 30 -1.21 -16.67 -9.91
C THR A 30 -0.19 -15.88 -10.72
N LEU A 31 0.52 -14.95 -10.10
CA LEU A 31 1.54 -14.16 -10.79
C LEU A 31 2.83 -14.96 -10.97
N ARG A 32 3.38 -15.00 -12.18
CA ARG A 32 4.74 -15.50 -12.43
C ARG A 32 5.77 -14.45 -12.00
N ALA A 33 7.02 -14.88 -11.80
CA ALA A 33 8.09 -13.96 -11.37
C ALA A 33 8.29 -12.76 -12.33
N SER A 34 8.14 -12.96 -13.65
CA SER A 34 8.21 -11.88 -14.63
C SER A 34 7.00 -10.94 -14.60
N GLU A 35 5.82 -11.47 -14.28
CA GLU A 35 4.57 -10.70 -14.22
C GLU A 35 4.49 -9.88 -12.92
N TRP A 36 5.15 -10.35 -11.86
CA TRP A 36 5.25 -9.64 -10.59
C TRP A 36 5.86 -8.25 -10.75
N ASN A 37 6.99 -8.13 -11.45
CA ASN A 37 7.64 -6.85 -11.69
C ASN A 37 6.78 -5.91 -12.54
N ILE A 38 6.08 -6.45 -13.54
CA ILE A 38 5.13 -5.67 -14.36
C ILE A 38 3.98 -5.16 -13.49
N TRP A 39 3.47 -6.00 -12.59
CA TRP A 39 2.40 -5.62 -11.68
C TRP A 39 2.82 -4.50 -10.74
N LEU A 40 4.02 -4.56 -10.14
CA LEU A 40 4.55 -3.49 -9.29
C LEU A 40 4.65 -2.15 -10.04
N GLN A 41 5.18 -2.17 -11.26
CA GLN A 41 5.26 -0.97 -12.12
C GLN A 41 3.87 -0.44 -12.49
N LEU A 42 2.91 -1.34 -12.73
CA LEU A 42 1.54 -0.97 -13.04
C LEU A 42 0.86 -0.29 -11.86
N VAL A 43 1.06 -0.79 -10.64
CA VAL A 43 0.50 -0.18 -9.41
C VAL A 43 1.02 1.25 -9.24
N GLN A 44 2.33 1.46 -9.36
CA GLN A 44 2.93 2.81 -9.30
C GLN A 44 2.34 3.75 -10.36
N ARG A 45 2.12 3.24 -11.57
CA ARG A 45 1.61 4.03 -12.69
C ARG A 45 0.12 4.36 -12.54
N VAL A 46 -0.70 3.42 -12.10
CA VAL A 46 -2.17 3.55 -12.07
C VAL A 46 -2.65 4.23 -10.79
N ASN A 47 -1.94 4.03 -9.68
CA ASN A 47 -2.31 4.61 -8.39
C ASN A 47 -1.10 5.26 -7.69
N PRO A 48 -0.49 6.29 -8.30
CA PRO A 48 0.66 6.98 -7.70
C PRO A 48 0.30 7.63 -6.37
N ALA A 49 -0.97 8.01 -6.17
CA ALA A 49 -1.44 8.58 -4.91
C ALA A 49 -1.40 7.56 -3.76
N ALA A 50 -1.80 6.30 -3.99
CA ALA A 50 -1.68 5.26 -2.97
C ALA A 50 -0.23 4.90 -2.66
N VAL A 51 0.66 4.94 -3.65
CA VAL A 51 2.09 4.73 -3.43
C VAL A 51 2.70 5.89 -2.63
N ALA A 52 2.36 7.13 -2.96
CA ALA A 52 2.77 8.29 -2.17
C ALA A 52 2.24 8.20 -0.74
N ALA A 53 0.95 7.86 -0.57
CA ALA A 53 0.32 7.67 0.74
C ALA A 53 1.02 6.58 1.58
N SER A 54 1.40 5.48 0.95
CA SER A 54 2.16 4.40 1.57
C SER A 54 3.52 4.89 2.09
N HIS A 55 4.27 5.65 1.28
CA HIS A 55 5.54 6.22 1.70
C HIS A 55 5.39 7.31 2.78
N ASP A 56 4.35 8.14 2.70
CA ASP A 56 4.05 9.15 3.72
C ASP A 56 3.69 8.47 5.06
N PHE A 57 2.98 7.34 5.01
CA PHE A 57 2.69 6.53 6.18
C PHE A 57 3.96 5.91 6.79
N ASP A 58 4.86 5.36 5.96
CA ASP A 58 6.15 4.83 6.41
C ASP A 58 7.00 5.92 7.08
N ALA A 59 7.06 7.12 6.47
CA ALA A 59 7.81 8.25 6.98
C ALA A 59 7.22 8.76 8.31
N TRP A 60 5.90 8.77 8.44
CA TRP A 60 5.21 9.15 9.68
C TRP A 60 5.45 8.14 10.81
N LEU A 61 5.39 6.83 10.51
CA LEU A 61 5.70 5.79 11.49
C LEU A 61 7.15 5.86 11.95
N GLY A 62 8.07 6.19 11.03
CA GLY A 62 9.49 6.30 11.31
C GLY A 62 10.06 5.03 11.96
N PRO A 63 11.09 5.15 12.81
CA PRO A 63 11.68 4.01 13.52
C PRO A 63 10.70 3.27 14.45
N LEU A 64 9.68 3.96 14.97
CA LEU A 64 8.71 3.40 15.91
C LEU A 64 7.85 2.31 15.26
N GLY A 65 7.56 2.43 13.97
CA GLY A 65 6.83 1.40 13.21
C GLY A 65 7.56 0.07 13.12
N ILE A 66 8.89 0.06 13.27
CA ILE A 66 9.73 -1.15 13.24
C ILE A 66 9.98 -1.68 14.66
N GLU A 67 10.17 -0.77 15.62
CA GLU A 67 10.55 -1.10 17.00
C GLU A 67 9.38 -1.45 17.92
N HIS A 68 8.15 -1.56 17.38
CA HIS A 68 6.92 -1.75 18.17
C HIS A 68 6.73 -0.67 19.25
N GLY A 69 7.20 0.55 18.96
CA GLY A 69 7.16 1.67 19.89
C GLY A 69 5.73 2.20 20.08
N SER A 70 5.49 2.87 21.21
CA SER A 70 4.21 3.55 21.45
C SER A 70 4.02 4.70 20.47
N LEU A 71 2.81 4.83 19.92
CA LEU A 71 2.37 5.98 19.12
C LEU A 71 1.71 7.08 19.99
N GLU A 72 1.76 6.94 21.31
CA GLU A 72 1.17 7.90 22.24
C GLU A 72 1.83 9.28 22.08
N GLY A 73 1.01 10.28 21.75
CA GLY A 73 1.46 11.65 21.47
C GLY A 73 1.88 11.92 20.02
N ALA A 74 1.85 10.92 19.14
CA ALA A 74 2.04 11.15 17.70
C ALA A 74 0.89 11.99 17.13
N SER A 75 1.22 12.91 16.22
CA SER A 75 0.20 13.67 15.48
C SER A 75 -0.58 12.73 14.57
N ILE A 76 -1.90 12.94 14.44
CA ILE A 76 -2.72 12.17 13.50
C ILE A 76 -2.22 12.43 12.08
N LEU A 77 -1.86 11.36 11.37
CA LEU A 77 -1.58 11.43 9.94
C LEU A 77 -2.90 11.49 9.17
N THR A 78 -3.06 12.55 8.38
CA THR A 78 -4.18 12.67 7.44
C THR A 78 -3.62 12.73 6.04
N ILE A 79 -4.00 11.77 5.20
CA ILE A 79 -3.55 11.69 3.80
C ILE A 79 -4.77 11.89 2.91
N GLU A 80 -4.82 13.02 2.20
CA GLU A 80 -5.81 13.24 1.16
C GLU A 80 -5.28 12.69 -0.16
N ALA A 81 -5.48 11.40 -0.39
CA ALA A 81 -5.20 10.81 -1.69
C ALA A 81 -6.28 11.26 -2.68
N GLY A 82 -5.92 12.14 -3.61
CA GLY A 82 -6.77 12.50 -4.74
C GLY A 82 -7.04 11.27 -5.59
N LEU A 83 -8.16 10.59 -5.36
CA LEU A 83 -8.51 9.40 -6.10
C LEU A 83 -8.70 9.75 -7.58
N PRO A 84 -8.10 8.98 -8.51
CA PRO A 84 -8.26 9.23 -9.93
C PRO A 84 -9.66 8.88 -10.45
N TYR A 85 -10.51 8.25 -9.63
CA TYR A 85 -11.89 7.91 -9.95
C TYR A 85 -12.83 8.16 -8.76
N ARG A 86 -14.10 8.38 -9.08
CA ARG A 86 -15.17 8.60 -8.08
C ARG A 86 -15.52 7.26 -7.43
N ILE A 87 -15.40 7.16 -6.11
CA ILE A 87 -16.04 6.06 -5.37
C ILE A 87 -17.54 6.36 -5.40
N THR A 88 -18.30 5.57 -6.15
CA THR A 88 -19.76 5.51 -5.99
C THR A 88 -20.05 4.52 -4.88
N GLU A 89 -20.59 5.00 -3.76
CA GLU A 89 -21.26 4.13 -2.79
C GLU A 89 -22.34 3.32 -3.54
N VAL A 90 -22.28 2.00 -3.42
CA VAL A 90 -23.37 1.12 -3.87
C VAL A 90 -24.42 1.16 -2.75
N PRO A 91 -25.66 1.57 -3.02
CA PRO A 91 -26.71 1.55 -2.02
C PRO A 91 -27.01 0.10 -1.60
N ASP A 92 -27.25 -0.10 -0.30
CA ASP A 92 -27.67 -1.37 0.32
C ASP A 92 -28.86 -2.04 -0.37
#